data_AF-A0A150IKU8-F1
#
_entry.id   AF-A0A150IKU8-F1
#
_cell.length_a   1.000
_cell.length_b   1.000
_cell.length_c   1.000
_cell.angle_alpha   90.00
_cell.angle_beta   90.00
_cell.angle_gamma   90.00
#
_symmetry.space_group_name_H-M   'P 1'
#
loop_
_entity.id
_entity.type
_entity.pdbx_description
1 polymer ?
#
loop_
_entity_poly.entity_id
_entity_poly.type
_entity_poly.pdbx_seq_one_letter_code
_entity_poly.pdbx_strand_id
1 'polypeptide(L)'
;MDKGRIISLLGGIILIVAAFLPLFYFIDGVYSTFEITYAVLMNFTDNSTMQNFLLQINPSYGMAAMILALIVAGFLLLTIGGLLAILKKSGGSIAGPGGMIVLTIAGFLYAGALIFGFLAIGFYLGWVGAILCIIGGAISPDKDKSKINVSVNQQQNVTTTGVPIGSNQSTHNSESVSNTKFCNQCGHQNKKDTSFCVNCGNKI
;
A
#
# COMPACT_ATOMS: atom_id res chain seq x y z
N MET A 1 23.91 0.91 -4.01
CA MET A 1 22.50 0.49 -3.85
C MET A 1 22.18 0.57 -2.38
N ASP A 2 21.14 1.33 -1.98
CA ASP A 2 20.82 1.53 -0.56
C ASP A 2 20.43 0.20 0.09
N LYS A 3 20.89 -0.06 1.32
CA LYS A 3 20.66 -1.36 2.01
C LYS A 3 19.18 -1.74 2.06
N GLY A 4 18.28 -0.78 2.31
CA GLY A 4 16.82 -1.02 2.29
C GLY A 4 16.28 -1.47 0.92
N ARG A 5 16.85 -0.96 -0.17
CA ARG A 5 16.45 -1.31 -1.53
C ARG A 5 16.85 -2.75 -1.90
N ILE A 6 18.00 -3.20 -1.42
CA ILE A 6 18.45 -4.60 -1.60
C ILE A 6 17.51 -5.56 -0.88
N ILE A 7 17.11 -5.21 0.35
CA ILE A 7 16.21 -6.02 1.18
C ILE A 7 14.81 -6.12 0.55
N SER A 8 14.26 -5.01 0.04
CA SER A 8 12.96 -5.02 -0.65
C SER A 8 12.99 -5.86 -1.94
N LEU A 9 14.08 -5.77 -2.73
CA LEU A 9 14.26 -6.55 -3.95
C LEU A 9 14.36 -8.05 -3.65
N LEU A 10 15.14 -8.45 -2.64
CA LEU A 10 15.18 -9.84 -2.19
C LEU A 10 13.81 -10.32 -1.72
N GLY A 11 13.09 -9.52 -0.93
CA GLY A 11 11.74 -9.84 -0.47
C GLY A 11 10.77 -10.08 -1.63
N GLY A 12 10.83 -9.23 -2.67
CA GLY A 12 10.02 -9.38 -3.88
C GLY A 12 10.33 -10.66 -4.66
N ILE A 13 11.61 -11.00 -4.82
CA ILE A 13 12.02 -12.25 -5.48
C ILE A 13 11.55 -13.46 -4.68
N ILE A 14 11.74 -13.45 -3.36
CA ILE A 14 11.31 -14.53 -2.47
C ILE A 14 9.79 -14.71 -2.54
N LEU A 15 9.01 -13.63 -2.59
CA LEU A 15 7.55 -13.70 -2.75
C LEU A 15 7.12 -14.35 -4.06
N ILE A 16 7.77 -13.98 -5.18
CA ILE A 16 7.46 -14.58 -6.49
C ILE A 16 7.79 -16.07 -6.43
N VAL A 17 8.99 -16.43 -5.97
CA VAL A 17 9.41 -17.82 -5.85
C VAL A 17 8.44 -18.60 -4.95
N ALA A 18 8.05 -18.03 -3.80
CA ALA A 18 7.09 -18.64 -2.88
C ALA A 18 5.72 -18.92 -3.53
N ALA A 19 5.27 -18.09 -4.48
CA ALA A 19 4.01 -18.31 -5.20
C ALA A 19 4.05 -19.51 -6.16
N PHE A 20 5.25 -19.93 -6.59
CA PHE A 20 5.43 -21.15 -7.40
C PHE A 20 5.78 -22.37 -6.56
N LEU A 21 6.15 -22.18 -5.29
CA LEU A 21 6.38 -23.29 -4.37
C LEU A 21 5.06 -23.84 -3.84
N PRO A 22 5.06 -25.11 -3.41
CA PRO A 22 3.91 -25.69 -2.75
C PRO A 22 3.55 -24.90 -1.49
N LEU A 23 2.30 -24.47 -1.41
CA LEU A 23 1.79 -23.59 -0.35
C LEU A 23 0.90 -24.35 0.63
N PHE A 24 0.18 -25.35 0.14
CA PHE A 24 -0.70 -26.20 0.94
C PHE A 24 -0.42 -27.69 0.66
N TYR A 25 -0.43 -28.46 1.73
CA TYR A 25 -0.65 -29.90 1.68
C TYR A 25 -2.16 -30.13 1.61
N PHE A 26 -2.61 -30.78 0.55
CA PHE A 26 -3.98 -31.28 0.43
C PHE A 26 -3.96 -32.79 0.68
N ILE A 27 -5.14 -33.36 0.92
CA ILE A 27 -5.29 -34.81 1.15
C ILE A 27 -4.81 -35.61 -0.07
N ASP A 28 -4.95 -35.04 -1.27
CA ASP A 28 -4.58 -35.66 -2.54
C ASP A 28 -3.14 -35.36 -3.00
N GLY A 29 -2.38 -34.57 -2.25
CA GLY A 29 -1.00 -34.23 -2.61
C GLY A 29 -0.57 -32.81 -2.28
N VAL A 30 0.61 -32.43 -2.78
CA VAL A 30 1.22 -31.12 -2.52
C VAL A 30 1.01 -30.24 -3.74
N TYR A 31 0.33 -29.10 -3.57
CA TYR A 31 -0.01 -28.21 -4.68
C TYR A 31 0.53 -26.80 -4.47
N SER A 32 1.01 -26.20 -5.56
CA SER A 32 1.36 -24.77 -5.61
C SER A 32 0.13 -23.91 -5.88
N THR A 33 0.14 -22.64 -5.45
CA THR A 33 -0.94 -21.71 -5.79
C THR A 33 -1.01 -21.43 -7.30
N PHE A 34 0.13 -21.54 -8.00
CA PHE A 34 0.19 -21.49 -9.46
C PHE A 34 -0.58 -22.64 -10.12
N GLU A 35 -0.34 -23.89 -9.74
CA GLU A 35 -1.03 -25.05 -10.33
C GLU A 35 -2.54 -24.97 -10.16
N ILE A 36 -2.99 -24.60 -8.95
CA ILE A 36 -4.41 -24.41 -8.66
C ILE A 36 -4.97 -23.30 -9.56
N THR A 37 -4.29 -22.16 -9.63
CA THR A 37 -4.72 -21.03 -10.46
C THR A 37 -4.75 -21.39 -11.96
N TYR A 38 -3.77 -22.14 -12.44
CA TYR A 38 -3.68 -22.60 -13.83
C TYR A 38 -4.80 -23.58 -14.17
N ALA A 39 -5.09 -24.53 -13.27
CA ALA A 39 -6.20 -25.47 -13.44
C ALA A 39 -7.54 -24.75 -13.54
N VAL A 40 -7.76 -23.72 -12.72
CA VAL A 40 -8.96 -22.87 -12.80
C VAL A 40 -9.04 -22.15 -14.13
N LEU A 41 -7.94 -21.54 -14.58
CA LEU A 41 -7.92 -20.75 -15.80
C LEU A 41 -8.18 -21.61 -17.05
N MET A 42 -7.66 -22.84 -17.08
CA MET A 42 -7.85 -23.77 -18.19
C MET A 42 -9.25 -24.38 -18.24
N ASN A 43 -9.94 -24.49 -17.10
CA ASN A 43 -11.28 -25.07 -17.03
C ASN A 43 -12.41 -24.03 -16.98
N PHE A 44 -12.08 -22.72 -16.93
CA PHE A 44 -13.05 -21.65 -16.73
C PHE A 44 -14.13 -21.56 -17.84
N THR A 45 -13.84 -22.10 -19.03
CA THR A 45 -14.75 -22.03 -20.19
C THR A 45 -15.92 -23.01 -20.07
N ASP A 46 -15.78 -24.12 -19.35
CA ASP A 46 -16.80 -25.16 -19.25
C ASP A 46 -17.45 -25.18 -17.85
N ASN A 47 -18.75 -24.87 -17.80
CA ASN A 47 -19.49 -24.79 -16.54
C ASN A 47 -19.58 -26.16 -15.83
N SER A 48 -19.66 -27.26 -16.59
CA SER A 48 -19.74 -28.63 -16.05
C SER A 48 -18.44 -29.08 -15.40
N THR A 49 -17.28 -28.74 -15.97
CA THR A 49 -15.97 -29.08 -15.40
C THR A 49 -15.68 -28.24 -14.16
N MET A 50 -16.02 -26.94 -14.18
CA MET A 50 -15.91 -26.08 -13.00
C MET A 50 -16.79 -26.56 -11.84
N GLN A 51 -18.02 -27.01 -12.10
CA GLN A 51 -18.88 -27.56 -11.04
C GLN A 51 -18.29 -28.82 -10.40
N ASN A 52 -17.78 -29.74 -11.21
CA ASN A 52 -17.13 -30.95 -10.70
C ASN A 52 -15.86 -30.63 -9.89
N PHE A 53 -15.08 -29.64 -10.32
CA PHE A 53 -13.90 -29.18 -9.61
C PHE A 53 -14.25 -28.52 -8.26
N LEU A 54 -15.33 -27.73 -8.21
CA LEU A 54 -15.81 -27.13 -6.96
C LEU A 54 -16.29 -28.18 -5.95
N LEU A 55 -17.01 -29.20 -6.42
CA LEU A 55 -17.46 -30.31 -5.59
C LEU A 55 -16.31 -31.12 -4.97
N GLN A 56 -15.16 -31.21 -5.66
CA GLN A 56 -13.94 -31.83 -5.11
C GLN A 56 -13.37 -31.05 -3.93
N ILE A 57 -13.48 -29.72 -3.93
CA ILE A 57 -12.91 -28.86 -2.89
C ILE A 57 -13.82 -28.80 -1.67
N ASN A 58 -15.13 -28.64 -1.88
CA ASN A 58 -16.11 -28.61 -0.80
C ASN A 58 -17.50 -29.02 -1.32
N PRO A 59 -18.30 -29.81 -0.57
CA PRO A 59 -19.68 -30.11 -0.95
C PRO A 59 -20.57 -28.87 -1.06
N SER A 60 -20.19 -27.75 -0.44
CA SER A 60 -20.85 -26.46 -0.62
C SER A 60 -20.22 -25.66 -1.76
N TYR A 61 -20.92 -25.58 -2.90
CA TYR A 61 -20.51 -24.80 -4.07
C TYR A 61 -20.13 -23.36 -3.76
N GLY A 62 -20.87 -22.69 -2.87
CA GLY A 62 -20.60 -21.30 -2.51
C GLY A 62 -19.28 -21.13 -1.75
N MET A 63 -18.99 -22.05 -0.81
CA MET A 63 -17.74 -22.01 -0.06
C MET A 63 -16.55 -22.43 -0.93
N ALA A 64 -16.71 -23.46 -1.78
CA ALA A 64 -15.68 -23.88 -2.72
C ALA A 64 -15.27 -22.74 -3.67
N ALA A 65 -16.26 -22.04 -4.24
CA ALA A 65 -16.01 -20.94 -5.16
C ALA A 65 -15.28 -19.77 -4.47
N MET A 66 -15.67 -19.45 -3.23
CA MET A 66 -15.01 -18.42 -2.43
C MET A 66 -13.56 -18.79 -2.10
N ILE A 67 -13.30 -20.01 -1.61
CA ILE A 67 -11.94 -20.48 -1.30
C ILE A 67 -11.06 -20.40 -2.54
N LEU A 68 -11.57 -20.87 -3.68
CA LEU A 68 -10.85 -20.87 -4.93
C LEU A 68 -10.55 -19.45 -5.42
N ALA A 69 -11.54 -18.55 -5.34
CA ALA A 69 -11.35 -17.14 -5.68
C ALA A 69 -10.30 -16.47 -4.78
N LEU A 70 -10.27 -16.78 -3.47
CA LEU A 70 -9.26 -16.26 -2.55
C LEU A 70 -7.86 -16.81 -2.86
N ILE A 71 -7.74 -18.07 -3.26
CA ILE A 71 -6.45 -18.65 -3.69
C ILE A 71 -5.93 -17.93 -4.94
N VAL A 72 -6.79 -17.74 -5.95
CA VAL A 72 -6.44 -17.04 -7.20
C VAL A 72 -6.09 -15.57 -6.91
N ALA A 73 -6.90 -14.88 -6.11
CA ALA A 73 -6.64 -13.49 -5.72
C ALA A 73 -5.32 -13.37 -4.93
N GLY A 74 -5.06 -14.30 -4.01
CA GLY A 74 -3.81 -14.39 -3.26
C GLY A 74 -2.60 -14.55 -4.18
N PHE A 75 -2.67 -15.46 -5.15
CA PHE A 75 -1.61 -15.65 -6.15
C PHE A 75 -1.35 -14.38 -6.97
N LEU A 76 -2.40 -13.71 -7.44
CA LEU A 76 -2.26 -12.45 -8.18
C LEU A 76 -1.66 -11.33 -7.31
N LEU A 77 -2.07 -11.22 -6.05
CA LEU A 77 -1.52 -10.23 -5.13
C LEU A 77 -0.05 -10.50 -4.79
N LEU A 78 0.35 -11.76 -4.63
CA LEU A 78 1.75 -12.13 -4.41
C LEU A 78 2.61 -11.82 -5.64
N THR A 79 2.15 -12.18 -6.83
CA THR A 79 2.90 -11.96 -8.08
C THR A 79 2.99 -10.48 -8.43
N ILE A 80 1.88 -9.75 -8.38
CA ILE A 80 1.85 -8.29 -8.59
C ILE A 80 2.65 -7.59 -7.49
N GLY A 81 2.50 -7.98 -6.24
CA GLY A 81 3.22 -7.39 -5.11
C GLY A 81 4.74 -7.60 -5.21
N GLY A 82 5.17 -8.83 -5.52
CA GLY A 82 6.57 -9.14 -5.76
C GLY A 82 7.14 -8.37 -6.96
N LEU A 83 6.40 -8.28 -8.06
CA LEU A 83 6.83 -7.52 -9.25
C LEU A 83 6.93 -6.02 -8.96
N LEU A 84 5.96 -5.44 -8.24
CA LEU A 84 5.99 -4.04 -7.84
C LEU A 84 7.14 -3.73 -6.88
N ALA A 85 7.49 -4.66 -5.99
CA ALA A 85 8.66 -4.55 -5.11
C ALA A 85 9.97 -4.50 -5.92
N ILE A 86 10.07 -5.29 -7.00
CA ILE A 86 11.22 -5.26 -7.92
C ILE A 86 11.26 -3.96 -8.73
N LEU A 87 10.11 -3.50 -9.26
CA LEU A 87 9.99 -2.34 -10.16
C LEU A 87 10.03 -0.98 -9.45
N LYS A 88 10.33 -0.93 -8.14
CA LYS A 88 10.51 0.32 -7.39
C LYS A 88 9.29 1.25 -7.41
N LYS A 89 8.07 0.69 -7.45
CA LYS A 89 6.81 1.45 -7.36
C LYS A 89 6.25 1.31 -5.95
N SER A 90 5.89 2.43 -5.29
CA SER A 90 5.62 2.49 -3.84
C SER A 90 4.42 1.67 -3.33
N GLY A 91 3.78 0.86 -4.18
CA GLY A 91 2.67 -0.04 -3.80
C GLY A 91 3.08 -1.49 -3.54
N GLY A 92 4.28 -1.94 -3.94
CA GLY A 92 4.69 -3.34 -3.80
C GLY A 92 4.82 -3.81 -2.35
N SER A 93 5.12 -2.89 -1.43
CA SER A 93 5.38 -3.20 -0.01
C SER A 93 4.15 -3.71 0.75
N ILE A 94 2.93 -3.45 0.27
CA ILE A 94 1.68 -3.80 0.98
C ILE A 94 0.94 -4.96 0.30
N ALA A 95 1.12 -5.15 -1.00
CA ALA A 95 0.46 -6.20 -1.77
C ALA A 95 0.94 -7.61 -1.39
N GLY A 96 2.25 -7.79 -1.09
CA GLY A 96 2.80 -9.07 -0.64
C GLY A 96 2.18 -9.57 0.68
N PRO A 97 2.24 -8.78 1.77
CA PRO A 97 1.55 -9.10 3.02
C PRO A 97 0.05 -9.31 2.84
N GLY A 98 -0.61 -8.48 2.03
CA GLY A 98 -2.03 -8.63 1.70
C GLY A 98 -2.35 -9.98 1.06
N GLY A 99 -1.56 -10.41 0.07
CA GLY A 99 -1.69 -11.72 -0.55
C GLY A 99 -1.51 -12.87 0.44
N MET A 100 -0.56 -12.74 1.38
CA MET A 100 -0.35 -13.76 2.43
C MET A 100 -1.49 -13.87 3.42
N ILE A 101 -2.08 -12.74 3.83
CA ILE A 101 -3.27 -12.73 4.69
C ILE A 101 -4.44 -13.43 3.98
N VAL A 102 -4.67 -13.10 2.71
CA VAL A 102 -5.74 -13.70 1.90
C VAL A 102 -5.55 -15.22 1.79
N LEU A 103 -4.33 -15.70 1.53
CA LEU A 103 -4.03 -17.13 1.46
C LEU A 103 -4.19 -17.84 2.81
N THR A 104 -3.82 -17.16 3.90
CA THR A 104 -4.01 -17.71 5.25
C THR A 104 -5.50 -17.89 5.55
N ILE A 105 -6.34 -16.91 5.18
CA ILE A 105 -7.80 -17.00 5.33
C ILE A 105 -8.36 -18.12 4.45
N ALA A 106 -7.89 -18.27 3.21
CA ALA A 106 -8.31 -19.34 2.31
C ALA A 106 -7.99 -20.73 2.90
N GLY A 107 -6.78 -20.92 3.44
CA GLY A 107 -6.38 -22.15 4.13
C GLY A 107 -7.23 -22.44 5.37
N PHE A 108 -7.60 -21.39 6.12
CA PHE A 108 -8.43 -21.53 7.32
C PHE A 108 -9.87 -21.93 6.95
N LEU A 109 -10.41 -21.39 5.88
CA LEU A 109 -11.74 -21.76 5.37
C LEU A 109 -11.75 -23.18 4.79
N TYR A 110 -10.62 -23.66 4.26
CA TYR A 110 -10.49 -25.01 3.71
C TYR A 110 -10.30 -26.08 4.80
N ALA A 111 -9.29 -25.93 5.66
CA ALA A 111 -8.90 -26.93 6.66
C ALA A 111 -9.41 -26.64 8.08
N GLY A 112 -10.11 -25.53 8.29
CA GLY A 112 -10.56 -25.09 9.61
C GLY A 112 -9.39 -24.87 10.58
N ALA A 113 -9.57 -25.34 11.81
CA ALA A 113 -8.56 -25.23 12.87
C ALA A 113 -7.29 -26.07 12.63
N LEU A 114 -7.29 -27.00 11.67
CA LEU A 114 -6.14 -27.85 11.34
C LEU A 114 -5.13 -27.21 10.38
N ILE A 115 -5.35 -25.93 10.01
CA ILE A 115 -4.51 -25.20 9.05
C ILE A 115 -3.01 -25.30 9.33
N PHE A 116 -2.57 -25.25 10.60
CA PHE A 116 -1.15 -25.26 10.94
C PHE A 116 -0.42 -26.56 10.58
N GLY A 117 -1.14 -27.66 10.38
CA GLY A 117 -0.58 -28.95 9.95
C GLY A 117 -0.47 -29.13 8.44
N PHE A 118 -1.14 -28.27 7.65
CA PHE A 118 -1.22 -28.39 6.19
C PHE A 118 -0.42 -27.32 5.43
N LEU A 119 0.39 -26.53 6.13
CA LEU A 119 1.19 -25.46 5.51
C LEU A 119 2.48 -26.03 4.95
N ALA A 120 2.72 -25.80 3.66
CA ALA A 120 3.94 -26.21 3.00
C ALA A 120 5.03 -25.13 3.06
N ILE A 121 6.24 -25.50 2.63
CA ILE A 121 7.43 -24.65 2.70
C ILE A 121 7.23 -23.29 2.00
N GLY A 122 6.41 -23.23 0.94
CA GLY A 122 6.07 -22.00 0.23
C GLY A 122 5.32 -20.98 1.09
N PHE A 123 4.49 -21.43 2.04
CA PHE A 123 3.79 -20.51 2.96
C PHE A 123 4.78 -19.75 3.85
N TYR A 124 5.73 -20.46 4.45
CA TYR A 124 6.74 -19.86 5.32
C TYR A 124 7.68 -18.94 4.52
N LEU A 125 8.15 -19.38 3.34
CA LEU A 125 8.99 -18.54 2.49
C LEU A 125 8.27 -17.26 2.09
N GLY A 126 6.98 -17.32 1.75
CA GLY A 126 6.30 -16.11 1.34
C GLY A 126 5.95 -15.19 2.50
N TRP A 127 5.78 -15.67 3.75
CA TRP A 127 5.76 -14.79 4.93
C TRP A 127 7.11 -14.13 5.18
N VAL A 128 8.21 -14.86 5.01
CA VAL A 128 9.56 -14.28 5.06
C VAL A 128 9.72 -13.20 3.99
N GLY A 129 9.29 -13.47 2.75
CA GLY A 129 9.29 -12.50 1.66
C GLY A 129 8.42 -11.27 1.96
N ALA A 130 7.23 -11.47 2.54
CA ALA A 130 6.33 -10.39 2.93
C ALA A 130 6.94 -9.49 4.01
N ILE A 131 7.57 -10.06 5.02
CA ILE A 131 8.24 -9.32 6.10
C ILE A 131 9.43 -8.53 5.53
N LEU A 132 10.24 -9.14 4.67
CA LEU A 132 11.35 -8.46 4.00
C LEU A 132 10.87 -7.31 3.11
N CYS A 133 9.71 -7.45 2.46
CA CYS A 133 9.08 -6.35 1.72
C CYS A 133 8.71 -5.17 2.62
N ILE A 134 8.11 -5.41 3.79
CA ILE A 134 7.75 -4.36 4.76
C ILE A 134 9.02 -3.65 5.27
N ILE A 135 10.02 -4.41 5.70
CA ILE A 135 11.27 -3.87 6.23
C ILE A 135 12.02 -3.08 5.15
N GLY A 136 12.10 -3.64 3.94
CA GLY A 136 12.72 -2.96 2.80
C GLY A 136 11.99 -1.67 2.41
N GLY A 137 10.65 -1.66 2.51
CA GLY A 137 9.82 -0.48 2.28
C GLY A 137 10.02 0.61 3.33
N ALA A 138 10.08 0.25 4.62
CA ALA A 138 10.28 1.18 5.72
C ALA A 138 11.69 1.82 5.73
N ILE A 139 12.70 1.08 5.27
CA ILE A 139 14.10 1.54 5.24
C ILE A 139 14.45 2.26 3.94
N SER A 140 13.66 2.10 2.87
CA SER A 140 13.92 2.78 1.60
C SER A 140 13.52 4.25 1.72
N PRO A 141 14.49 5.21 1.75
CA PRO A 141 14.16 6.62 1.85
C PRO A 141 13.36 7.03 0.61
N ASP A 142 12.17 7.56 0.86
CA ASP A 142 11.26 8.11 -0.13
C ASP A 142 11.95 9.28 -0.86
N LYS A 143 12.66 8.96 -1.96
CA LYS A 143 13.27 9.97 -2.84
C LYS A 143 12.25 10.62 -3.77
N ASP A 144 10.94 10.42 -3.59
CA ASP A 144 9.90 10.92 -4.50
C ASP A 144 8.92 11.91 -3.87
N LYS A 145 9.09 12.33 -2.61
CA LYS A 145 8.30 13.43 -2.03
C LYS A 145 8.84 14.85 -2.28
N SER A 146 9.84 15.03 -3.15
CA SER A 146 10.53 16.33 -3.36
C SER A 146 10.36 16.98 -4.74
N LYS A 147 9.50 16.47 -5.63
CA LYS A 147 9.16 17.18 -6.88
C LYS A 147 7.67 17.23 -7.18
N ILE A 148 6.93 17.93 -6.31
CA ILE A 148 5.69 18.60 -6.72
C ILE A 148 5.91 20.09 -6.47
N ASN A 149 6.60 20.74 -7.41
CA ASN A 149 6.56 22.20 -7.53
C ASN A 149 5.26 22.54 -8.26
N VAL A 150 4.14 22.56 -7.52
CA VAL A 150 2.88 23.10 -8.06
C VAL A 150 2.79 24.53 -7.58
N SER A 151 3.17 25.45 -8.46
CA SER A 151 2.70 26.83 -8.42
C SER A 151 1.19 26.83 -8.64
N VAL A 152 0.39 26.72 -7.57
CA VAL A 152 -1.06 27.01 -7.65
C VAL A 152 -1.22 28.53 -7.57
N ASN A 153 -1.21 29.16 -8.73
CA ASN A 153 -1.84 30.45 -8.94
C ASN A 153 -3.18 30.14 -9.59
N GLN A 154 -4.22 29.85 -8.80
CA GLN A 154 -5.55 29.63 -9.34
C GLN A 154 -6.58 30.41 -8.55
N GLN A 155 -7.07 31.43 -9.26
CA GLN A 155 -8.24 32.24 -8.98
C GLN A 155 -9.44 31.36 -8.66
N GLN A 156 -10.23 31.73 -7.65
CA GLN A 156 -11.65 31.39 -7.63
C GLN A 156 -12.45 32.61 -7.19
N ASN A 157 -13.06 33.22 -8.20
CA ASN A 157 -13.99 34.34 -8.15
C ASN A 157 -15.44 33.78 -8.11
N VAL A 158 -16.37 34.62 -7.62
CA VAL A 158 -17.85 34.63 -7.75
C VAL A 158 -18.70 33.56 -7.00
N THR A 159 -19.81 33.82 -6.26
CA THR A 159 -20.67 35.02 -6.03
C THR A 159 -21.67 34.83 -4.84
N THR A 160 -22.15 35.96 -4.28
CA THR A 160 -23.56 36.27 -3.82
C THR A 160 -23.97 36.15 -2.34
N THR A 161 -23.95 37.32 -1.68
CA THR A 161 -24.98 38.00 -0.83
C THR A 161 -26.15 37.26 -0.17
N GLY A 162 -26.33 37.52 1.15
CA GLY A 162 -27.61 37.44 1.88
C GLY A 162 -27.45 37.49 3.42
N VAL A 163 -27.76 38.65 4.04
CA VAL A 163 -27.88 38.96 5.50
C VAL A 163 -29.29 38.50 5.99
N PRO A 164 -29.67 38.26 7.29
CA PRO A 164 -29.16 38.80 8.57
C PRO A 164 -28.98 37.87 9.81
N ILE A 165 -28.21 38.40 10.79
CA ILE A 165 -28.42 38.44 12.26
C ILE A 165 -28.39 37.13 13.09
N GLY A 166 -27.45 37.07 14.06
CA GLY A 166 -27.64 36.31 15.31
C GLY A 166 -26.41 35.78 16.07
N SER A 167 -25.73 36.65 16.83
CA SER A 167 -25.08 36.40 18.15
C SER A 167 -23.76 35.57 18.30
N ASN A 168 -22.74 36.31 18.77
CA ASN A 168 -21.69 35.99 19.76
C ASN A 168 -20.47 35.09 19.46
N GLN A 169 -19.35 35.82 19.26
CA GLN A 169 -18.13 35.88 20.12
C GLN A 169 -16.80 35.30 19.63
N SER A 170 -15.85 36.25 19.50
CA SER A 170 -14.36 36.14 19.53
C SER A 170 -13.69 35.53 18.28
N THR A 171 -12.70 36.14 17.63
CA THR A 171 -11.60 36.98 18.13
C THR A 171 -11.12 37.98 17.06
N HIS A 172 -10.79 39.18 17.54
CA HIS A 172 -10.28 40.41 16.92
C HIS A 172 -9.81 40.48 15.46
N ASN A 173 -10.29 41.57 14.83
CA ASN A 173 -10.10 42.07 13.47
C ASN A 173 -8.66 42.42 13.04
N SER A 174 -8.50 42.25 11.73
CA SER A 174 -7.66 42.95 10.76
C SER A 174 -7.28 44.41 11.04
N GLU A 175 -6.05 44.74 10.65
CA GLU A 175 -5.66 45.97 9.91
C GLU A 175 -4.25 45.70 9.33
N SER A 176 -4.12 45.34 8.05
CA SER A 176 -4.04 46.20 6.86
C SER A 176 -2.84 47.16 6.84
N VAL A 177 -2.10 47.11 5.72
CA VAL A 177 -1.29 48.19 5.12
C VAL A 177 0.22 48.24 5.48
N SER A 178 1.00 47.58 4.62
CA SER A 178 2.22 48.11 3.94
C SER A 178 3.37 48.74 4.73
N ASN A 179 3.60 48.37 6.00
CA ASN A 179 4.69 48.97 6.79
C ASN A 179 5.72 47.98 7.36
N THR A 180 6.25 47.11 6.48
CA THR A 180 7.38 46.24 6.85
C THR A 180 8.59 46.46 5.94
N LYS A 181 9.78 46.46 6.55
CA LYS A 181 11.09 46.47 5.89
C LYS A 181 11.74 45.11 6.12
N PHE A 182 12.44 44.60 5.11
CA PHE A 182 13.23 43.38 5.25
C PHE A 182 14.68 43.73 5.50
N CYS A 183 15.32 43.03 6.43
CA CYS A 183 16.75 43.20 6.65
C CYS A 183 17.53 42.66 5.45
N ASN A 184 18.41 43.48 4.87
CA ASN A 184 19.28 43.09 3.76
C ASN A 184 20.35 42.05 4.13
N GLN A 185 20.61 41.82 5.42
CA GLN A 185 21.61 40.85 5.88
C GLN A 185 21.01 39.49 6.28
N CYS A 186 19.82 39.46 6.92
CA CYS A 186 19.23 38.22 7.44
C CYS A 186 17.83 37.89 6.90
N GLY A 187 17.25 38.77 6.07
CA GLY A 187 15.92 38.57 5.48
C GLY A 187 14.75 38.69 6.46
N HIS A 188 14.99 39.02 7.73
CA HIS A 188 13.93 39.13 8.73
C HIS A 188 13.02 40.34 8.49
N GLN A 189 11.71 40.16 8.66
CA GLN A 189 10.72 41.22 8.50
C GLN A 189 10.64 42.07 9.77
N ASN A 190 10.97 43.35 9.66
CA ASN A 190 10.91 44.30 10.76
C ASN A 190 9.86 45.39 10.46
N LYS A 191 9.32 46.01 11.52
CA LYS A 191 8.40 47.16 11.40
C LYS A 191 9.17 48.38 10.87
N LYS A 192 8.56 49.23 10.02
CA LYS A 192 9.27 50.37 9.39
C LYS A 192 9.90 51.37 10.36
N ASP A 193 9.39 51.46 11.59
CA ASP A 193 9.85 52.42 12.59
C ASP A 193 11.10 51.95 13.36
N THR A 194 11.69 50.82 12.95
CA THR A 194 12.90 50.26 13.55
C THR A 194 14.15 50.64 12.74
N SER A 195 15.08 51.36 13.37
CA SER A 195 16.37 51.72 12.77
C SER A 195 17.37 50.56 12.76
N PHE A 196 17.12 49.51 13.55
CA PHE A 196 17.97 48.34 13.71
C PHE A 196 17.13 47.06 13.66
N CYS A 197 17.66 46.01 13.05
CA CYS A 197 17.00 44.73 12.95
C CYS A 197 16.98 44.04 14.31
N VAL A 198 15.80 43.60 14.74
CA VAL A 198 15.62 42.93 16.04
C VAL A 198 16.35 41.57 16.09
N ASN A 199 16.57 40.95 14.93
CA ASN A 199 17.18 39.62 14.86
C ASN A 199 18.71 39.64 14.80
N CYS A 200 19.32 40.63 14.12
CA CYS A 200 20.78 40.64 13.90
C CYS A 200 21.48 41.95 14.33
N GLY A 201 20.74 42.94 14.83
CA GLY A 201 21.29 44.22 15.27
C GLY A 201 21.79 45.15 14.15
N ASN A 202 21.69 44.74 12.89
CA ASN A 202 22.16 45.55 11.76
C ASN A 202 21.20 46.70 11.42
N LYS A 203 21.72 47.82 10.92
CA LYS A 203 20.93 49.02 10.56
C LYS A 203 20.05 48.78 9.32
N ILE A 204 18.78 49.22 9.34
CA ILE A 204 17.74 49.03 8.29
C ILE A 204 17.02 50.33 7.91
#